data_AF-A0A924LL68-F1
#
_entry.id   AF-A0A924LL68-F1
#
_cell.length_a   1.000
_cell.length_b   1.000
_cell.length_c   1.000
_cell.angle_alpha   90.00
_cell.angle_beta   90.00
_cell.angle_gamma   90.00
#
_symmetry.space_group_name_H-M   'P 1'
#
loop_
_entity.id
_entity.type
_entity.pdbx_description
1 polymer ?
#
loop_
_entity_poly.entity_id
_entity_poly.type
_entity_poly.pdbx_seq_one_letter_code
_entity_poly.pdbx_strand_id
1 'polypeptide(L)'
;MIFNHHVAISGEKAAPIAWARTEPLVATANLLSIVKGAPHPNAAKLFVEYVLSVEGQREVAKAYYLPAHPNVQATIAELKPLQGKFEARTVTPDMARAGIDEWTAIYQKMFR
;
A
#
# COMPACT_ATOMS: atom_id res chain seq x y z
N MET A 1 7.50 0.07 11.12
CA MET A 1 6.13 0.53 10.77
C MET A 1 5.31 -0.69 10.42
N ILE A 2 4.09 -0.84 10.95
CA ILE A 2 3.15 -1.91 10.60
C ILE A 2 1.98 -1.31 9.83
N PHE A 3 1.50 -1.98 8.79
CA PHE A 3 0.29 -1.56 8.06
C PHE A 3 -0.97 -2.07 8.76
N ASN A 4 -2.08 -1.34 8.64
CA ASN A 4 -3.34 -1.68 9.28
C ASN A 4 -3.88 -3.08 8.93
N HIS A 5 -3.73 -3.53 7.68
CA HIS A 5 -4.13 -4.89 7.27
C HIS A 5 -3.29 -6.00 7.90
N HIS A 6 -2.03 -5.73 8.27
CA HIS A 6 -1.23 -6.70 9.05
C HIS A 6 -1.76 -6.87 10.48
N VAL A 7 -2.41 -5.85 11.05
CA VAL A 7 -3.07 -5.99 12.36
C VAL A 7 -4.19 -7.01 12.26
N ALA A 8 -5.02 -6.92 11.22
CA ALA A 8 -6.09 -7.90 10.98
C ALA A 8 -5.55 -9.32 10.74
N ILE A 9 -4.56 -9.48 9.85
CA ILE A 9 -3.95 -10.80 9.56
C ILE A 9 -3.35 -11.42 10.82
N SER A 10 -2.78 -10.61 11.72
CA SER A 10 -2.22 -11.12 12.98
C SER A 10 -3.32 -11.41 14.00
N GLY A 11 -4.40 -10.63 14.02
CA GLY A 11 -5.58 -10.87 14.86
C GLY A 11 -6.24 -12.22 14.55
N GLU A 12 -6.31 -12.63 13.29
CA GLU A 12 -6.73 -13.98 12.86
C GLU A 12 -5.88 -15.10 13.48
N LYS A 13 -4.64 -14.79 13.88
CA LYS A 13 -3.72 -15.69 14.59
C LYS A 13 -3.69 -15.46 16.10
N ALA A 14 -4.71 -14.82 16.65
CA ALA A 14 -4.85 -14.46 18.07
C ALA A 14 -3.71 -13.59 18.63
N ALA A 15 -3.02 -12.82 17.78
CA ALA A 15 -2.03 -11.87 18.26
C ALA A 15 -2.71 -10.76 19.09
N PRO A 16 -2.18 -10.39 20.27
CA PRO A 16 -2.77 -9.38 21.15
C PRO A 16 -2.43 -7.96 20.67
N ILE A 17 -2.80 -7.63 19.44
CA ILE A 17 -2.53 -6.32 18.82
C ILE A 17 -3.82 -5.67 18.31
N ALA A 18 -3.87 -4.34 18.38
CA ALA A 18 -4.98 -3.55 17.88
C ALA A 18 -4.47 -2.39 17.03
N TRP A 19 -5.27 -1.97 16.06
CA TRP A 19 -4.93 -0.84 15.20
C TRP A 19 -5.42 0.44 15.88
N ALA A 20 -4.48 1.32 16.23
CA ALA A 20 -4.79 2.68 16.65
C ALA A 20 -4.91 3.57 15.40
N ARG A 21 -6.12 4.09 15.15
CA ARG A 21 -6.38 5.01 14.04
C ARG A 21 -6.10 6.45 14.49
N THR A 22 -5.03 7.05 13.97
CA THR A 22 -4.69 8.46 14.18
C THR A 22 -4.80 9.22 12.86
N GLU A 23 -5.83 10.04 12.71
CA GLU A 23 -6.10 10.77 11.47
C GLU A 23 -5.36 12.12 11.43
N PRO A 24 -4.83 12.54 10.26
CA PRO A 24 -4.81 11.80 8.99
C PRO A 24 -3.75 10.70 8.99
N LEU A 25 -4.09 9.52 8.44
CA LEU A 25 -3.11 8.45 8.27
C LEU A 25 -2.16 8.74 7.13
N VAL A 26 -0.88 8.42 7.33
CA VAL A 26 0.08 8.38 6.23
C VAL A 26 -0.16 7.11 5.42
N ALA A 27 -0.49 7.26 4.15
CA ALA A 27 -0.62 6.17 3.19
C ALA A 27 0.56 6.18 2.20
N THR A 28 0.99 4.99 1.81
CA THR A 28 2.01 4.80 0.78
C THR A 28 1.41 4.05 -0.40
N ALA A 29 1.67 4.52 -1.62
CA ALA A 29 1.30 3.79 -2.81
C ALA A 29 2.24 2.59 -3.03
N ASN A 30 1.67 1.41 -3.30
CA ASN A 30 2.44 0.31 -3.86
C ASN A 30 2.59 0.55 -5.37
N LEU A 31 3.81 0.38 -5.87
CA LEU A 31 4.14 0.66 -7.28
C LEU A 31 4.44 -0.64 -8.01
N LEU A 32 3.94 -0.74 -9.25
CA LEU A 32 4.30 -1.77 -10.20
C LEU A 32 4.99 -1.11 -11.39
N SER A 33 6.08 -1.68 -11.89
CA SER A 33 6.87 -1.09 -12.97
C SER A 33 7.50 -2.17 -13.84
N ILE A 34 7.66 -1.87 -15.12
CA ILE A 34 8.36 -2.73 -16.09
C ILE A 34 9.77 -2.16 -16.27
N VAL A 35 10.79 -2.99 -16.04
CA VAL A 35 12.19 -2.59 -16.21
C VAL A 35 12.50 -2.34 -17.69
N LYS A 36 13.27 -1.28 -17.99
CA LYS A 36 13.74 -1.00 -19.35
C LYS A 36 14.59 -2.17 -19.85
N GLY A 37 14.23 -2.72 -21.01
CA GLY A 37 14.92 -3.87 -21.60
C GLY A 37 14.54 -5.22 -20.99
N ALA A 38 13.41 -5.32 -20.28
CA ALA A 38 12.89 -6.61 -19.81
C ALA A 38 12.81 -7.63 -20.97
N PRO A 39 13.18 -8.91 -20.76
CA PRO A 39 13.24 -9.91 -21.83
C PRO A 39 11.87 -10.22 -22.47
N HIS A 40 10.78 -9.94 -21.74
CA HIS A 40 9.41 -10.19 -22.19
C HIS A 40 8.51 -8.97 -21.92
N PRO A 41 8.70 -7.84 -22.62
CA PRO A 41 8.03 -6.58 -22.27
C PRO A 41 6.52 -6.63 -22.53
N ASN A 42 6.07 -7.38 -23.54
CA ASN A 42 4.63 -7.51 -23.84
C ASN A 42 3.92 -8.41 -22.82
N ALA A 43 4.54 -9.51 -22.37
CA ALA A 43 4.00 -10.34 -21.30
C ALA A 43 3.91 -9.56 -19.97
N ALA A 44 4.93 -8.75 -19.67
CA ALA A 44 4.92 -7.89 -18.49
C ALA A 44 3.78 -6.85 -18.52
N LYS A 45 3.48 -6.26 -19.68
CA LYS A 45 2.32 -5.37 -19.84
C LYS A 45 1.00 -6.08 -19.57
N LEU A 46 0.80 -7.27 -20.13
CA LEU A 46 -0.41 -8.07 -19.88
C LEU A 46 -0.56 -8.43 -18.40
N PHE A 47 0.55 -8.75 -17.73
CA PHE A 47 0.53 -9.03 -16.30
C PHE A 47 0.16 -7.78 -15.48
N VAL A 48 0.70 -6.60 -15.82
CA VAL A 48 0.34 -5.33 -15.18
C VAL A 48 -1.16 -5.04 -15.35
N GLU A 49 -1.69 -5.19 -16.56
CA GLU A 49 -3.12 -5.04 -16.84
C GLU A 49 -3.96 -6.00 -15.98
N TYR A 50 -3.57 -7.28 -15.89
CA TYR A 50 -4.23 -8.26 -15.06
C TYR A 50 -4.22 -7.86 -13.57
N VAL A 51 -3.04 -7.51 -13.03
CA VAL A 51 -2.89 -7.14 -11.61
C VAL A 51 -3.76 -5.92 -11.27
N LEU A 52 -3.90 -4.96 -12.18
CA LEU A 52 -4.70 -3.75 -11.96
C LEU A 52 -6.20 -3.93 -12.27
N SER A 53 -6.56 -4.99 -12.99
CA SER A 53 -7.96 -5.32 -13.30
C SER A 53 -8.78 -5.63 -12.05
N VAL A 54 -10.12 -5.62 -12.19
CA VAL A 54 -11.03 -6.06 -11.13
C VAL A 54 -10.72 -7.49 -10.68
N GLU A 55 -10.34 -8.37 -11.60
CA GLU A 55 -10.02 -9.77 -11.29
C GLU A 55 -8.75 -9.87 -10.44
N GLY A 56 -7.63 -9.30 -10.90
CA GLY A 56 -6.38 -9.32 -10.13
C GLY A 56 -6.51 -8.64 -8.77
N GLN A 57 -7.29 -7.55 -8.69
CA GLN A 57 -7.51 -6.84 -7.43
C GLN A 57 -8.40 -7.61 -6.44
N ARG A 58 -9.27 -8.51 -6.92
CA ARG A 58 -9.97 -9.46 -6.04
C ARG A 58 -9.01 -10.46 -5.40
N GLU A 59 -8.00 -10.92 -6.14
CA GLU A 59 -6.96 -11.79 -5.55
C GLU A 59 -6.12 -11.06 -4.50
N VAL A 60 -5.79 -9.78 -4.73
CA VAL A 60 -5.14 -8.92 -3.72
C VAL A 60 -5.99 -8.82 -2.45
N ALA A 61 -7.31 -8.60 -2.59
CA ALA A 61 -8.23 -8.52 -1.46
C ALA A 61 -8.30 -9.85 -0.68
N LYS A 62 -8.39 -11.00 -1.36
CA LYS A 62 -8.39 -12.34 -0.72
C LYS A 62 -7.15 -12.58 0.13
N ALA A 63 -6.01 -12.00 -0.26
CA ALA A 63 -4.78 -12.02 0.54
C ALA A 63 -4.78 -11.02 1.71
N TYR A 64 -5.93 -10.42 2.05
CA TYR A 64 -6.13 -9.38 3.06
C TYR A 64 -5.43 -8.04 2.78
N TYR A 65 -4.84 -7.85 1.59
CA TYR A 65 -4.28 -6.57 1.20
C TYR A 65 -5.37 -5.60 0.74
N LEU A 66 -5.09 -4.30 0.86
CA LEU A 66 -6.03 -3.27 0.42
C LEU A 66 -5.99 -3.15 -1.11
N PRO A 67 -7.08 -3.45 -1.84
CA PRO A 67 -7.11 -3.32 -3.28
C PRO A 67 -7.08 -1.84 -3.69
N ALA A 68 -6.30 -1.54 -4.73
CA ALA A 68 -6.17 -0.22 -5.32
C ALA A 68 -7.38 0.17 -6.18
N HIS A 69 -8.04 -0.82 -6.80
CA HIS A 69 -9.18 -0.54 -7.67
C HIS A 69 -10.40 -0.05 -6.86
N PRO A 70 -11.08 1.04 -7.28
CA PRO A 70 -12.18 1.63 -6.49
C PRO A 70 -13.38 0.68 -6.36
N ASN A 71 -13.68 -0.08 -7.41
CA ASN A 71 -14.82 -1.01 -7.44
C ASN A 71 -14.56 -2.36 -6.76
N VAL A 72 -13.37 -2.56 -6.17
CA VAL A 72 -13.06 -3.79 -5.43
C VAL A 72 -13.01 -3.47 -3.94
N GLN A 73 -13.81 -4.18 -3.17
CA GLN A 73 -13.88 -4.05 -1.72
C GLN A 73 -12.68 -4.77 -1.08
N ALA A 74 -12.13 -4.20 -0.01
CA ALA A 74 -11.20 -4.93 0.84
C ALA A 74 -11.96 -6.02 1.61
N THR A 75 -11.27 -7.11 1.99
CA THR A 75 -11.82 -8.17 2.85
C THR A 75 -12.36 -7.60 4.17
N ILE A 76 -11.67 -6.60 4.72
CA ILE A 76 -12.14 -5.80 5.85
C ILE A 76 -12.31 -4.37 5.35
N ALA A 77 -13.55 -4.00 5.05
CA ALA A 77 -13.88 -2.75 4.39
C ALA A 77 -13.41 -1.53 5.19
N GLU A 78 -13.48 -1.60 6.52
CA GLU A 78 -13.13 -0.50 7.45
C GLU A 78 -11.66 -0.13 7.41
N LEU A 79 -10.80 -0.96 6.79
CA LEU A 79 -9.37 -0.70 6.64
C LEU A 79 -9.03 0.11 5.38
N LYS A 80 -9.95 0.25 4.43
CA LYS A 80 -9.77 1.06 3.22
C LYS A 80 -10.32 2.48 3.46
N PRO A 81 -9.58 3.57 3.17
CA PRO A 81 -9.98 4.94 3.55
C PRO A 81 -11.43 5.33 3.19
N LEU A 82 -11.82 5.13 1.92
CA LEU A 82 -13.17 5.47 1.44
C LEU A 82 -14.28 4.67 2.14
N GLN A 83 -14.00 3.41 2.47
CA GLN A 83 -14.98 2.48 3.05
C GLN A 83 -15.04 2.63 4.58
N GLY A 84 -13.87 2.80 5.22
CA GLY A 84 -13.72 3.05 6.66
C GLY A 84 -13.94 4.51 7.09
N LYS A 85 -14.24 5.40 6.13
CA LYS A 85 -14.56 6.82 6.34
C LYS A 85 -13.53 7.57 7.19
N PHE A 86 -12.25 7.45 6.82
CA PHE A 86 -11.15 8.14 7.51
C PHE A 86 -10.23 8.87 6.52
N GLU A 87 -9.56 9.92 6.98
CA GLU A 87 -8.58 10.65 6.16
C GLU A 87 -7.26 9.87 6.06
N ALA A 88 -6.79 9.69 4.83
CA ALA A 88 -5.45 9.19 4.54
C ALA A 88 -4.75 10.14 3.56
N ARG A 89 -3.54 10.55 3.92
CA ARG A 89 -2.65 11.37 3.07
C ARG A 89 -1.63 10.47 2.42
N THR A 90 -1.73 10.35 1.11
CA THR A 90 -0.78 9.56 0.34
C THR A 90 0.50 10.35 0.13
N VAL A 91 1.64 9.78 0.51
CA VAL A 91 2.95 10.31 0.13
C VAL A 91 3.15 10.10 -1.36
N THR A 92 3.18 11.19 -2.13
CA THR A 92 3.38 11.12 -3.58
C THR A 92 4.88 11.00 -3.93
N PRO A 93 5.22 10.52 -5.14
CA PRO A 93 6.60 10.50 -5.59
C PRO A 93 7.26 11.89 -5.57
N ASP A 94 6.53 12.95 -5.89
CA ASP A 94 7.09 14.31 -5.90
C ASP A 94 7.34 14.82 -4.48
N MET A 95 6.44 14.53 -3.53
CA MET A 95 6.66 14.81 -2.10
C MET A 95 7.90 14.09 -1.59
N ALA A 96 8.07 12.81 -1.95
CA ALA A 96 9.24 12.04 -1.54
C ALA A 96 10.52 12.64 -2.13
N ARG A 97 10.56 12.90 -3.44
CA ARG A 97 11.75 13.46 -4.11
C ARG A 97 12.15 14.82 -3.56
N ALA A 98 11.19 15.67 -3.20
CA ALA A 98 11.47 17.01 -2.70
C ALA A 98 12.27 17.01 -1.39
N GLY A 99 12.12 15.99 -0.54
CA GLY A 99 12.71 15.97 0.80
C GLY A 99 13.64 14.80 1.11
N ILE A 100 13.74 13.79 0.23
CA ILE A 100 14.42 12.53 0.56
C ILE A 100 15.89 12.73 0.96
N ASP A 101 16.61 13.63 0.29
CA ASP A 101 18.03 13.87 0.57
C ASP A 101 18.22 14.52 1.95
N GLU A 102 17.42 15.54 2.26
CA GLU A 102 17.42 16.24 3.54
C GLU A 102 17.04 15.29 4.69
N TRP A 103 15.93 14.57 4.55
CA TRP A 103 15.45 13.64 5.58
C TRP A 103 16.44 12.50 5.83
N THR A 104 17.10 12.02 4.78
CA THR A 104 18.15 10.99 4.88
C THR A 104 19.34 11.53 5.67
N ALA A 105 19.79 12.75 5.39
CA ALA A 105 20.90 13.38 6.11
C ALA A 105 20.56 13.59 7.60
N ILE A 106 19.34 14.04 7.91
CA ILE A 106 18.85 14.19 9.29
C ILE A 106 18.86 12.85 10.01
N TYR A 107 18.31 11.81 9.39
CA TYR A 107 18.24 10.48 9.99
C TYR A 107 19.64 9.92 10.28
N GLN A 108 20.57 10.04 9.33
CA GLN A 108 21.95 9.60 9.53
C GLN A 108 22.60 10.33 10.69
N LYS A 109 22.49 11.67 10.75
CA LYS A 109 23.07 12.47 11.83
C LYS A 109 22.52 12.11 13.22
N MET A 110 21.23 11.80 13.31
CA MET A 110 20.56 11.58 14.60
C MET A 110 20.66 10.14 15.11
N PHE A 111 20.74 9.16 14.20
CA PHE A 111 20.55 7.74 14.54
C PHE A 111 21.65 6.80 14.03
N ARG A 112 22.68 7.30 13.35
CA ARG A 112 23.86 6.51 12.93
C ARG A 112 25.15 7.18 13.36
#